data_AF-A0A8H7UEA1-F1
#
_entry.id   AF-A0A8H7UEA1-F1
#
_cell.length_a   1.000
_cell.length_b   1.000
_cell.length_c   1.000
_cell.angle_alpha   90.00
_cell.angle_beta   90.00
_cell.angle_gamma   90.00
#
_symmetry.space_group_name_H-M   'P 1'
#
loop_
_entity.id
_entity.type
_entity.pdbx_description
1 polymer ?
#
loop_
_entity_poly.entity_id
_entity_poly.type
_entity_poly.pdbx_seq_one_letter_code
_entity_poly.pdbx_strand_id
1 'polypeptide(L)'
;MSVADTTSESRLYGLTPEEIITACGHLVTVKLQNNDTQSGYLYVIDPFNKSVILKHETQDIAIVILRHQVVSIEANYDQPAKLMFVTNPEEEDINEDSAAMKNRKQNAIELLEASRVPIKYSTEHTVIQILDTANLYPPYVPTSIQCDNPIIRKRVSDLLQGMPSWSVSTVNQ
;
A
#
# COMPACT_ATOMS: atom_id res chain seq x y z
N MET A 1 7.61 -46.43 32.76
CA MET A 1 8.29 -45.94 31.54
C MET A 1 7.23 -45.35 30.63
N SER A 2 7.20 -44.03 30.50
CA SER A 2 6.40 -43.33 29.50
C SER A 2 7.33 -42.36 28.79
N VAL A 3 7.31 -42.44 27.47
CA VAL A 3 8.10 -41.66 26.52
C VAL A 3 7.26 -40.45 26.07
N ALA A 4 7.96 -39.43 25.54
CA ALA A 4 7.50 -38.32 24.71
C ALA A 4 6.96 -37.09 25.47
N ASP A 5 7.23 -35.86 25.07
CA ASP A 5 7.85 -35.33 23.84
C ASP A 5 8.42 -33.94 24.15
N THR A 6 9.68 -33.69 23.80
CA THR A 6 10.26 -32.34 23.87
C THR A 6 10.03 -31.65 22.54
N THR A 7 8.84 -31.07 22.35
CA THR A 7 8.53 -30.23 21.18
C THR A 7 9.42 -28.99 21.23
N SER A 8 10.57 -29.03 20.55
CA SER A 8 11.36 -27.83 20.28
C SER A 8 10.54 -26.94 19.36
N GLU A 9 9.91 -25.91 19.91
CA GLU A 9 9.21 -24.89 19.14
C GLU A 9 10.15 -24.30 18.09
N SER A 10 9.75 -24.34 16.82
CA SER A 10 10.55 -23.80 15.74
C SER A 10 10.63 -22.29 15.87
N ARG A 11 11.84 -21.77 16.17
CA ARG A 11 12.10 -20.33 16.24
C ARG A 11 12.72 -19.84 14.94
N LEU A 12 12.28 -18.69 14.46
CA LEU A 12 12.86 -17.97 13.33
C LEU A 12 13.39 -16.64 13.82
N TYR A 13 14.71 -16.42 13.65
CA TYR A 13 15.41 -15.23 14.14
C TYR A 13 15.28 -14.95 15.64
N GLY A 14 15.10 -16.03 16.43
CA GLY A 14 14.89 -15.96 17.87
C GLY A 14 13.42 -15.84 18.29
N LEU A 15 12.50 -15.65 17.35
CA LEU A 15 11.07 -15.48 17.61
C LEU A 15 10.26 -16.75 17.31
N THR A 16 9.24 -17.05 18.12
CA THR A 16 8.19 -18.03 17.81
C THR A 16 7.22 -17.49 16.76
N PRO A 17 6.40 -18.33 16.12
CA PRO A 17 5.37 -17.85 15.19
C PRO A 17 4.42 -16.82 15.82
N GLU A 18 4.03 -17.01 17.09
CA GLU A 18 3.18 -16.06 17.82
C GLU A 18 3.90 -14.74 18.06
N GLU A 19 5.17 -14.79 18.50
CA GLU A 19 5.99 -13.59 18.70
C GLU A 19 6.21 -12.81 17.39
N ILE A 20 6.34 -13.50 16.25
CA ILE A 20 6.43 -12.86 14.93
C ILE A 20 5.15 -12.11 14.59
N ILE A 21 3.99 -12.75 14.79
CA ILE A 21 2.68 -12.11 14.53
C ILE A 21 2.51 -10.89 15.43
N THR A 22 2.87 -10.99 16.71
CA THR A 22 2.80 -9.85 17.65
C THR A 22 3.81 -8.76 17.30
N ALA A 23 5.00 -9.11 16.82
CA ALA A 23 6.02 -8.14 16.42
C ALA A 23 5.66 -7.36 15.14
N CYS A 24 4.77 -7.88 14.29
CA CYS A 24 4.29 -7.14 13.12
C CYS A 24 3.68 -5.79 13.52
N GLY A 25 4.06 -4.73 12.82
CA GLY A 25 3.67 -3.35 13.11
C GLY A 25 4.44 -2.70 14.27
N HIS A 26 5.29 -3.43 15.00
CA HIS A 26 6.13 -2.84 16.04
C HIS A 26 7.49 -2.41 15.48
N LEU A 27 8.12 -1.46 16.17
CA LEU A 27 9.50 -1.10 15.90
C LEU A 27 10.39 -2.28 16.30
N VAL A 28 11.15 -2.79 15.34
CA VAL A 28 12.09 -3.90 15.59
C VAL A 28 13.51 -3.45 15.26
N THR A 29 14.47 -4.08 15.92
CA THR A 29 15.89 -3.99 15.58
C THR A 29 16.36 -5.34 15.07
N VAL A 30 16.88 -5.35 13.85
CA VAL A 30 17.39 -6.54 13.17
C VAL A 30 18.91 -6.51 13.25
N LYS A 31 19.49 -7.52 13.90
CA LYS A 31 20.93 -7.71 13.95
C LYS A 31 21.41 -8.43 12.70
N LEU A 32 22.40 -7.87 12.02
CA LEU A 32 22.95 -8.40 10.79
C LEU A 32 24.23 -9.22 11.04
N GLN A 33 24.60 -10.07 10.07
CA GLN A 33 25.82 -10.91 10.14
C GLN A 33 27.12 -10.10 10.24
N ASN A 34 27.14 -8.89 9.70
CA ASN A 34 28.29 -7.99 9.76
C ASN A 34 28.37 -7.20 11.09
N ASN A 35 27.57 -7.57 12.10
CA ASN A 35 27.37 -6.85 13.37
C ASN A 35 26.70 -5.48 13.26
N ASP A 36 26.25 -5.06 12.07
CA ASP A 36 25.41 -3.88 11.95
C ASP A 36 23.99 -4.18 12.42
N THR A 37 23.24 -3.12 12.70
CA THR A 37 21.83 -3.19 13.08
C THR A 37 21.00 -2.34 12.14
N GLN A 38 19.82 -2.84 11.78
CA GLN A 38 18.82 -2.09 11.05
C GLN A 38 17.54 -2.01 11.86
N SER A 39 17.00 -0.80 12.02
CA SER A 39 15.77 -0.58 12.79
C SER A 39 14.67 -0.07 11.88
N GLY A 40 13.45 -0.52 12.13
CA GLY A 40 12.27 -0.12 11.37
C GLY A 40 11.04 -0.87 11.85
N TYR A 41 9.87 -0.50 11.34
CA TYR A 41 8.63 -1.18 11.67
C TYR A 41 8.56 -2.50 10.92
N LEU A 42 8.38 -3.62 11.64
CA LEU A 42 8.29 -4.94 11.01
C LEU A 42 7.00 -5.01 10.19
N TYR A 43 7.13 -5.10 8.87
CA TYR A 43 5.98 -5.23 7.98
C TYR A 43 5.57 -6.69 7.84
N VAL A 44 6.50 -7.54 7.41
CA VAL A 44 6.29 -8.99 7.27
C VAL A 44 7.63 -9.71 7.23
N ILE A 45 7.61 -10.99 7.61
CA ILE A 45 8.66 -11.94 7.30
C ILE A 45 8.13 -12.88 6.22
N ASP A 46 8.75 -12.89 5.05
CA ASP A 46 8.31 -13.74 3.93
C ASP A 46 8.37 -15.22 4.35
N PRO A 47 7.25 -15.96 4.34
CA PRO A 47 7.22 -17.33 4.83
C PRO A 47 8.01 -18.31 3.96
N PHE A 48 8.34 -17.97 2.71
CA PHE A 48 9.08 -18.83 1.79
C PHE A 48 10.58 -18.59 1.87
N ASN A 49 11.03 -17.37 1.58
CA ASN A 49 12.46 -17.06 1.54
C ASN A 49 13.00 -16.56 2.89
N LYS A 50 12.12 -16.33 3.88
CA LYS A 50 12.43 -15.81 5.22
C LYS A 50 13.04 -14.42 5.22
N SER A 51 12.94 -13.65 4.14
CA SER A 51 13.38 -12.25 4.13
C SER A 51 12.53 -11.42 5.10
N VAL A 52 13.16 -10.43 5.71
CA VAL A 52 12.54 -9.51 6.65
C VAL A 52 12.30 -8.19 5.93
N ILE A 53 11.06 -7.70 5.96
CA ILE A 53 10.68 -6.44 5.35
C ILE A 53 10.42 -5.44 6.46
N LEU A 54 11.21 -4.36 6.48
CA LEU A 54 11.05 -3.23 7.40
C LEU A 54 10.51 -2.04 6.65
N LYS A 55 9.59 -1.29 7.28
CA LYS A 55 9.13 0.01 6.78
C LYS A 55 9.66 1.13 7.67
N HIS A 56 10.13 2.21 7.06
CA HIS A 56 10.52 3.40 7.80
C HIS A 56 9.28 4.27 8.13
N GLU A 57 9.30 5.03 9.23
CA GLU A 57 8.17 5.87 9.62
C GLU A 57 7.97 7.05 8.68
N THR A 58 9.05 7.78 8.44
CA THR A 58 9.01 9.07 7.73
C THR A 58 9.26 8.95 6.24
N GLN A 59 9.68 7.78 5.77
CA GLN A 59 10.03 7.54 4.37
C GLN A 59 9.12 6.43 3.87
N ASP A 60 8.47 6.63 2.73
CA ASP A 60 7.70 5.58 2.05
C ASP A 60 8.63 4.60 1.33
N ILE A 61 9.61 4.08 2.08
CA ILE A 61 10.65 3.18 1.61
C ILE A 61 10.55 1.91 2.47
N ALA A 62 10.49 0.77 1.77
CA ALA A 62 10.61 -0.54 2.39
C ALA A 62 12.05 -1.05 2.21
N ILE A 63 12.64 -1.55 3.29
CA ILE A 63 13.95 -2.20 3.29
C ILE A 63 13.71 -3.70 3.32
N VAL A 64 14.28 -4.40 2.34
CA VAL A 64 14.26 -5.87 2.28
C VAL A 64 15.60 -6.40 2.77
N ILE A 65 15.59 -7.10 3.89
CA ILE A 65 16.77 -7.76 4.45
C ILE A 65 16.68 -9.25 4.12
N LEU A 66 17.62 -9.73 3.33
CA LEU A 66 17.65 -11.13 2.89
C LEU A 66 17.98 -12.05 4.07
N ARG A 67 17.38 -13.25 4.10
CA ARG A 67 17.52 -14.25 5.17
C ARG A 67 18.95 -14.45 5.65
N HIS A 68 19.89 -14.59 4.71
CA HIS A 68 21.28 -14.89 5.05
C HIS A 68 21.97 -13.77 5.82
N GLN A 69 21.44 -12.54 5.79
CA GLN A 69 22.03 -11.42 6.52
C GLN A 69 21.48 -11.30 7.95
N VAL A 70 20.32 -11.91 8.25
CA VAL A 70 19.64 -11.75 9.54
C VAL A 70 20.18 -12.75 10.56
N VAL A 71 20.60 -12.23 11.72
CA VAL A 71 21.03 -13.02 12.89
C VAL A 71 19.88 -13.17 13.88
N SER A 72 19.28 -12.05 14.30
CA SER A 72 18.18 -12.01 15.25
C SER A 72 17.30 -10.78 15.05
N ILE A 73 16.08 -10.87 15.56
CA ILE A 73 15.13 -9.75 15.59
C ILE A 73 14.73 -9.51 17.05
N GLU A 74 14.81 -8.26 17.48
CA GLU A 74 14.35 -7.81 18.80
C GLU A 74 13.24 -6.78 18.60
N ALA A 75 12.05 -7.09 19.10
CA ALA A 75 10.89 -6.21 19.02
C ALA A 75 10.83 -5.29 20.23
N ASN A 76 10.56 -4.00 19.98
CA ASN A 76 10.29 -3.01 21.00
C ASN A 76 8.77 -2.81 21.11
N TYR A 77 8.21 -3.22 22.25
CA TYR A 77 6.78 -3.13 22.57
C TYR A 77 6.42 -1.91 23.43
N ASP A 78 7.40 -1.06 23.76
CA ASP A 78 7.15 0.17 24.54
C ASP A 78 6.41 1.22 23.69
N GLN A 79 6.49 1.10 22.37
CA GLN A 79 5.76 1.93 21.41
C GLN A 79 4.55 1.16 20.86
N PRO A 80 3.40 1.83 20.69
CA PRO A 80 2.24 1.19 20.07
C PRO A 80 2.57 0.70 18.66
N ALA A 81 2.04 -0.47 18.30
CA ALA A 81 2.14 -1.00 16.96
C ALA A 81 1.61 0.04 15.95
N LYS A 82 2.48 0.48 15.04
CA LYS A 82 2.06 1.14 13.83
C LYS A 82 1.77 0.04 12.83
N LEU A 83 0.53 -0.45 12.84
CA LEU A 83 0.01 -1.26 11.75
C LEU A 83 0.01 -0.37 10.50
N MET A 84 1.16 -0.35 9.84
CA MET A 84 1.38 0.26 8.54
C MET A 84 0.74 -0.67 7.52
N PHE A 85 -0.58 -0.81 7.57
CA PHE A 85 -1.30 -1.16 6.35
C PHE A 85 -0.81 -0.17 5.30
N VAL A 86 -0.42 -0.67 4.12
CA VAL A 86 -0.44 0.14 2.89
C VAL A 86 -1.72 0.93 3.02
N THR A 87 -1.61 2.25 3.19
CA THR A 87 -2.72 3.15 3.52
C THR A 87 -3.96 2.52 2.94
N ASN A 88 -4.83 1.97 3.81
CA ASN A 88 -6.12 1.53 3.33
C ASN A 88 -6.59 2.76 2.57
N PRO A 89 -6.82 2.70 1.24
CA PRO A 89 -7.50 3.81 0.60
C PRO A 89 -8.67 4.08 1.54
N GLU A 90 -8.81 5.32 2.02
CA GLU A 90 -9.82 5.63 3.03
C GLU A 90 -11.11 4.92 2.59
N GLU A 91 -11.97 4.39 3.47
CA GLU A 91 -13.14 3.63 2.97
C GLU A 91 -13.95 4.43 1.92
N GLU A 92 -13.83 5.76 1.96
CA GLU A 92 -14.25 6.74 0.95
C GLU A 92 -13.60 6.60 -0.45
N ASP A 93 -12.33 6.21 -0.56
CA ASP A 93 -11.58 5.97 -1.80
C ASP A 93 -11.96 4.66 -2.52
N ILE A 94 -12.60 3.71 -1.82
CA ILE A 94 -12.99 2.41 -2.39
C ILE A 94 -14.50 2.36 -2.63
N ASN A 95 -15.29 3.06 -1.81
CA ASN A 95 -16.73 3.07 -1.93
C ASN A 95 -17.18 3.97 -3.10
N GLU A 96 -17.74 3.36 -4.16
CA GLU A 96 -18.25 4.05 -5.34
C GLU A 96 -19.32 5.11 -5.01
N ASP A 97 -20.07 4.90 -3.92
CA ASP A 97 -21.15 5.77 -3.49
C ASP A 97 -20.73 6.89 -2.54
N SER A 98 -19.46 6.91 -2.12
CA SER A 98 -18.94 7.93 -1.21
C SER A 98 -19.02 9.33 -1.83
N ALA A 99 -19.17 10.34 -0.97
CA ALA A 99 -19.15 11.73 -1.41
C ALA A 99 -17.80 12.09 -2.07
N ALA A 100 -16.69 11.57 -1.54
CA ALA A 100 -15.35 11.75 -2.09
C ALA A 100 -15.23 11.17 -3.52
N MET A 101 -15.75 9.97 -3.74
CA MET A 101 -15.71 9.32 -5.06
C MET A 101 -16.57 10.07 -6.09
N LYS A 102 -17.74 10.55 -5.69
CA LYS A 102 -18.62 11.38 -6.54
C LYS A 102 -17.96 12.70 -6.91
N ASN A 103 -17.33 13.37 -5.94
CA ASN A 103 -16.56 14.60 -6.19
C ASN A 103 -15.38 14.33 -7.14
N ARG A 104 -14.68 13.21 -6.97
CA ARG A 104 -13.56 12.84 -7.84
C ARG A 104 -14.01 12.53 -9.27
N LYS A 105 -15.14 11.82 -9.44
CA LYS A 105 -15.78 11.61 -10.76
C LYS A 105 -16.10 12.95 -11.41
N GLN A 106 -16.71 13.86 -10.67
CA GLN A 106 -17.10 15.18 -11.16
C GLN A 106 -15.88 16.01 -11.59
N ASN A 107 -14.83 16.05 -10.79
CA ASN A 107 -13.58 16.74 -11.13
C ASN A 107 -12.94 16.17 -12.40
N ALA A 108 -12.96 14.85 -12.58
CA ALA A 108 -12.44 14.20 -13.78
C ALA A 108 -13.26 14.59 -15.03
N ILE A 109 -14.59 14.65 -14.91
CA ILE A 109 -15.49 15.11 -15.98
C ILE A 109 -15.18 16.55 -16.36
N GLU A 110 -15.14 17.46 -15.38
CA GLU A 110 -14.88 18.88 -15.61
C GLU A 110 -13.53 19.13 -16.28
N LEU A 111 -12.49 18.39 -15.85
CA LEU A 111 -11.16 18.51 -16.43
C LEU A 111 -11.10 18.01 -17.89
N LEU A 112 -11.78 16.91 -18.19
CA LEU A 112 -11.84 16.35 -19.55
C LEU A 112 -12.65 17.26 -20.48
N GLU A 113 -13.75 17.84 -20.00
CA GLU A 113 -14.55 18.82 -20.73
C GLU A 113 -13.79 20.13 -20.98
N ALA A 114 -13.11 20.66 -19.96
CA ALA A 114 -12.26 21.85 -20.08
C ALA A 114 -11.13 21.63 -21.11
N SER A 115 -10.63 20.40 -21.17
CA SER A 115 -9.60 19.97 -22.14
C SER A 115 -10.16 19.65 -23.54
N ARG A 116 -11.47 19.87 -23.75
CA ARG A 116 -12.21 19.58 -25.01
C ARG A 116 -12.09 18.13 -25.46
N VAL A 117 -11.97 17.20 -24.51
CA VAL A 117 -11.96 15.77 -24.81
C VAL A 117 -13.41 15.28 -24.88
N PRO A 118 -13.84 14.65 -25.98
CA PRO A 118 -15.16 14.03 -26.08
C PRO A 118 -15.31 12.91 -25.05
N ILE A 119 -16.28 13.07 -24.15
CA ILE A 119 -16.61 12.08 -23.11
C ILE A 119 -18.09 11.71 -23.16
N LYS A 120 -18.39 10.48 -22.72
CA LYS A 120 -19.74 9.99 -22.45
C LYS A 120 -19.76 9.47 -21.02
N TYR A 121 -20.70 9.95 -20.23
CA TYR A 121 -20.91 9.51 -18.86
C TYR A 121 -22.41 9.44 -18.58
N SER A 122 -22.79 8.53 -17.68
CA SER A 122 -24.17 8.41 -17.17
C SER A 122 -24.16 8.58 -15.66
N THR A 123 -25.28 9.04 -15.11
CA THR A 123 -25.51 9.07 -13.66
C THR A 123 -25.60 7.66 -13.07
N GLU A 124 -25.99 6.66 -13.87
CA GLU A 124 -26.14 5.26 -13.42
C GLU A 124 -24.90 4.39 -13.66
N HIS A 125 -24.01 4.81 -14.58
CA HIS A 125 -22.78 4.07 -14.85
C HIS A 125 -21.59 4.76 -14.20
N THR A 126 -20.81 3.96 -13.48
CA THR A 126 -19.60 4.42 -12.80
C THR A 126 -18.46 4.76 -13.79
N VAL A 127 -18.51 4.25 -15.02
CA VAL A 127 -17.43 4.43 -16.01
C VAL A 127 -17.61 5.71 -16.82
N ILE A 128 -16.50 6.45 -17.03
CA ILE A 128 -16.43 7.56 -17.99
C ILE A 128 -15.78 7.04 -19.27
N GLN A 129 -16.51 7.09 -20.38
CA GLN A 129 -16.00 6.70 -21.69
C GLN A 129 -15.42 7.92 -22.41
N ILE A 130 -14.21 7.77 -22.93
CA ILE A 130 -13.40 8.84 -23.52
C ILE A 130 -13.12 8.44 -24.97
N LEU A 131 -13.46 9.31 -25.93
CA LEU A 131 -13.18 9.10 -27.36
C LEU A 131 -13.64 7.74 -27.92
N ASP A 132 -14.67 7.12 -27.32
CA ASP A 132 -15.14 5.77 -27.60
C ASP A 132 -14.07 4.65 -27.56
N THR A 133 -12.88 4.94 -27.03
CA THR A 133 -11.68 4.09 -27.12
C THR A 133 -10.94 3.92 -25.80
N ALA A 134 -11.19 4.80 -24.84
CA ALA A 134 -10.64 4.72 -23.49
C ALA A 134 -11.78 4.72 -22.48
N ASN A 135 -11.64 3.93 -21.43
CA ASN A 135 -12.57 3.87 -20.32
C ASN A 135 -11.81 4.25 -19.04
N LEU A 136 -12.36 5.18 -18.27
CA LEU A 136 -11.84 5.56 -16.96
C LEU A 136 -12.73 4.97 -15.87
N TYR A 137 -12.13 4.10 -15.06
CA TYR A 137 -12.78 3.43 -13.94
C TYR A 137 -12.46 4.12 -12.61
N PRO A 138 -13.28 3.90 -11.56
CA PRO A 138 -12.86 4.19 -10.19
C PRO A 138 -11.46 3.64 -9.86
N PRO A 139 -10.68 4.31 -9.01
CA PRO A 139 -10.98 5.58 -8.32
C PRO A 139 -10.71 6.83 -9.18
N TYR A 140 -10.86 6.75 -10.51
CA TYR A 140 -10.69 7.87 -11.47
C TYR A 140 -9.29 8.50 -11.47
N VAL A 141 -8.26 7.70 -11.19
CA VAL A 141 -6.86 8.11 -11.17
C VAL A 141 -6.18 7.85 -12.54
N PRO A 142 -5.02 8.47 -12.83
CA PRO A 142 -4.32 8.30 -14.10
C PRO A 142 -3.95 6.85 -14.45
N THR A 143 -3.89 5.95 -13.45
CA THR A 143 -3.61 4.52 -13.60
C THR A 143 -4.87 3.67 -13.84
N SER A 144 -6.08 4.22 -13.65
CA SER A 144 -7.36 3.53 -13.86
C SER A 144 -7.91 3.65 -15.29
N ILE A 145 -7.06 4.07 -16.24
CA ILE A 145 -7.45 4.20 -17.65
C ILE A 145 -7.23 2.86 -18.37
N GLN A 146 -8.31 2.27 -18.86
CA GLN A 146 -8.25 1.13 -19.77
C GLN A 146 -8.34 1.64 -21.21
N CYS A 147 -7.25 1.48 -21.96
CA CYS A 147 -7.17 1.82 -23.37
C CYS A 147 -6.04 1.03 -24.04
N ASP A 148 -6.35 0.42 -25.18
CA ASP A 148 -5.39 -0.34 -25.98
C ASP A 148 -4.38 0.57 -26.70
N ASN A 149 -4.78 1.81 -26.98
CA ASN A 149 -3.90 2.79 -27.62
C ASN A 149 -3.04 3.50 -26.56
N PRO A 150 -1.71 3.22 -26.50
CA PRO A 150 -0.85 3.79 -25.48
C PRO A 150 -0.67 5.32 -25.61
N ILE A 151 -0.85 5.88 -26.81
CA ILE A 151 -0.76 7.33 -27.06
C ILE A 151 -1.96 8.03 -26.42
N ILE A 152 -3.18 7.50 -26.66
CA ILE A 152 -4.40 8.02 -26.05
C ILE A 152 -4.33 7.85 -24.53
N ARG A 153 -3.94 6.65 -24.05
CA ARG A 153 -3.77 6.38 -22.62
C ARG A 153 -2.82 7.37 -21.96
N LYS A 154 -1.65 7.61 -22.54
CA LYS A 154 -0.68 8.58 -22.02
C LYS A 154 -1.27 9.99 -21.98
N ARG A 155 -1.89 10.45 -23.07
CA ARG A 155 -2.48 11.78 -23.13
C ARG A 155 -3.59 12.00 -22.10
N VAL A 156 -4.48 11.03 -21.93
CA VAL A 156 -5.53 11.09 -20.90
C VAL A 156 -4.92 11.03 -19.49
N SER A 157 -3.89 10.20 -19.29
CA SER A 157 -3.15 10.13 -18.03
C SER A 157 -2.51 11.47 -17.66
N ASP A 158 -1.84 12.12 -18.63
CA ASP A 158 -1.22 13.44 -18.46
C ASP A 158 -2.26 14.52 -18.13
N LEU A 159 -3.46 14.45 -18.70
CA LEU A 159 -4.57 15.34 -18.35
C LEU A 159 -5.01 15.13 -16.90
N LEU A 160 -5.22 13.87 -16.49
CA LEU A 160 -5.65 13.53 -15.13
C LEU A 160 -4.61 13.88 -14.05
N GLN A 161 -3.33 13.99 -14.39
CA GLN A 161 -2.31 14.52 -13.47
C GLN A 161 -2.51 15.99 -13.10
N GLY A 162 -3.27 16.74 -13.91
CA GLY A 162 -3.65 18.12 -13.62
C GLY A 162 -4.82 18.26 -12.65
N MET A 163 -5.39 17.17 -12.14
CA MET A 163 -6.41 17.23 -11.10
C MET A 163 -5.82 17.86 -9.83
N PRO A 164 -6.58 18.69 -9.09
CA PRO A 164 -6.15 19.14 -7.78
C PRO A 164 -5.80 17.92 -6.93
N SER A 165 -4.59 17.92 -6.36
CA SER A 165 -4.18 16.86 -5.43
C SER A 165 -5.25 16.77 -4.35
N TRP A 166 -5.93 15.64 -4.27
CA TRP A 166 -6.81 15.37 -3.13
C TRP A 166 -5.88 15.25 -1.93
N SER A 167 -5.67 16.37 -1.24
CA SER A 167 -4.86 16.37 -0.03
C SER A 167 -5.68 15.63 1.00
N VAL A 168 -5.18 14.45 1.40
CA VAL A 168 -5.54 13.81 2.66
C VAL A 168 -5.53 14.91 3.72
N SER A 169 -6.67 15.18 4.32
CA SER A 169 -6.72 16.16 5.40
C SER A 169 -5.91 15.56 6.54
N THR A 170 -4.65 15.97 6.69
CA THR A 170 -3.89 15.68 7.89
C THR A 170 -4.62 16.36 9.04
N VAL A 171 -5.49 15.61 9.71
CA VAL A 171 -6.08 16.00 10.98
C VAL A 171 -4.93 16.00 11.99
N ASN A 172 -4.32 17.17 12.17
CA ASN A 172 -3.44 17.42 13.30
C ASN A 172 -4.31 17.34 14.57
N GLN A 173 -4.16 16.26 15.33
CA GLN A 173 -4.42 16.26 16.77
C GLN A 173 -3.11 16.53 17.50
#